data_AF-A0A520R8J9-F1
#
_entry.id   AF-A0A520R8J9-F1
#
_cell.length_a   1.000
_cell.length_b   1.000
_cell.length_c   1.000
_cell.angle_alpha   90.00
_cell.angle_beta   90.00
_cell.angle_gamma   90.00
#
_symmetry.space_group_name_H-M   'P 1'
#
loop_
_entity.id
_entity.type
_entity.pdbx_description
1 polymer ?
#
loop_
_entity_poly.entity_id
_entity_poly.type
_entity_poly.pdbx_seq_one_letter_code
_entity_poly.pdbx_strand_id
1 'polypeptide(L)'
;MRGNDFVEPLGMRVLIRKDESRNQTRGGIVLPDQAEIPTITGRVVEVSLQIERDADFPIEKYDKVLFHPRNSIPVDFEQDNLLYVVPIEDVVAVFRRDESSTPQRRSKTDPEEE
;
A
#
# COMPACT_ATOMS: atom_id res chain seq x y z
N MET A 1 11.93 27.76 -13.96
CA MET A 1 12.39 26.49 -13.35
C MET A 1 11.14 25.72 -12.97
N ARG A 2 10.83 24.61 -13.66
CA ARG A 2 9.86 23.65 -13.12
C ARG A 2 10.60 22.87 -12.06
N GLY A 3 10.41 23.24 -10.79
CA GLY A 3 10.87 22.43 -9.68
C GLY A 3 10.19 21.07 -9.80
N ASN A 4 10.95 20.00 -9.58
CA ASN A 4 10.36 18.69 -9.40
C ASN A 4 9.74 18.68 -7.99
N ASP A 5 8.55 19.27 -7.87
CA ASP A 5 7.86 19.40 -6.59
C ASP A 5 7.58 17.99 -6.05
N PHE A 6 7.95 17.79 -4.80
CA PHE A 6 7.84 16.51 -4.11
C PHE A 6 7.23 16.73 -2.74
N VAL A 7 6.44 15.76 -2.28
CA VAL A 7 5.63 15.88 -1.08
C VAL A 7 6.33 15.16 0.05
N GLU A 8 6.84 15.94 1.01
CA GLU A 8 7.48 15.43 2.22
C GLU A 8 6.48 15.49 3.39
N PRO A 9 6.07 14.33 3.97
CA PRO A 9 5.18 14.34 5.13
C PRO A 9 5.93 14.82 6.38
N LEU A 10 5.25 15.62 7.21
CA LEU A 10 5.80 16.18 8.46
C LEU A 10 5.08 15.65 9.71
N GLY A 11 5.81 15.61 10.83
CA GLY A 11 5.30 15.13 12.13
C GLY A 11 4.98 13.63 12.09
N MET A 12 3.96 13.18 12.81
CA MET A 12 3.54 11.78 12.84
C MET A 12 2.68 11.39 11.63
N ARG A 13 3.19 11.60 10.41
CA ARG A 13 2.47 11.34 9.15
C ARG A 13 3.30 10.58 8.13
N VAL A 14 2.61 9.90 7.22
CA VAL A 14 3.18 9.21 6.05
C VAL A 14 2.43 9.62 4.78
N LEU A 15 3.09 9.54 3.65
CA LEU A 15 2.47 9.71 2.33
C LEU A 15 2.15 8.33 1.77
N ILE A 16 0.88 8.07 1.48
CA ILE A 16 0.40 6.80 0.95
C ILE A 16 -0.24 7.03 -0.42
N ARG A 17 0.13 6.20 -1.39
CA ARG A 17 -0.63 6.03 -2.63
C ARG A 17 -1.68 4.94 -2.41
N LYS A 18 -2.97 5.27 -2.47
CA LYS A 18 -4.06 4.29 -2.37
C LYS A 18 -4.03 3.31 -3.53
N ASP A 19 -4.42 2.07 -3.27
CA ASP A 19 -4.71 1.14 -4.37
C ASP A 19 -6.02 1.59 -5.07
N GLU A 20 -6.09 1.37 -6.37
CA GLU A 20 -7.33 1.58 -7.13
C GLU A 20 -8.45 0.70 -6.58
N SER A 21 -9.66 1.26 -6.55
CA SER A 21 -10.86 0.54 -6.20
C SER A 21 -11.13 -0.60 -7.18
N ARG A 22 -11.81 -1.64 -6.71
CA ARG A 22 -12.18 -2.79 -7.53
C ARG A 22 -13.68 -2.81 -7.73
N ASN A 23 -14.10 -2.66 -8.99
CA ASN A 23 -15.50 -2.79 -9.40
C ASN A 23 -15.93 -4.25 -9.59
N GLN A 24 -15.03 -5.20 -9.35
CA GLN A 24 -15.28 -6.63 -9.49
C GLN A 24 -14.81 -7.39 -8.26
N THR A 25 -15.66 -8.28 -7.76
CA THR A 25 -15.31 -9.24 -6.71
C THR A 25 -14.48 -10.39 -7.30
N ARG A 26 -13.77 -11.15 -6.44
CA ARG A 26 -12.97 -12.32 -6.87
C ARG A 26 -13.76 -13.38 -7.66
N GLY A 27 -15.09 -13.40 -7.53
CA GLY A 27 -16.00 -14.30 -8.24
C GLY A 27 -16.50 -13.80 -9.60
N GLY A 28 -15.99 -12.68 -10.10
CA GLY A 28 -16.40 -12.11 -11.41
C GLY A 28 -17.72 -11.34 -11.39
N ILE A 29 -18.31 -11.11 -10.21
CA ILE A 29 -19.51 -10.28 -10.08
C ILE A 29 -19.10 -8.82 -10.20
N VAL A 30 -19.69 -8.13 -11.17
CA VAL A 30 -19.59 -6.68 -11.35
C VAL A 30 -20.50 -6.01 -10.32
N LEU A 31 -19.92 -5.12 -9.52
CA LEU A 31 -20.65 -4.34 -8.52
C LEU A 31 -21.37 -3.17 -9.23
N PRO A 32 -22.59 -2.80 -8.81
CA PRO A 32 -23.25 -1.60 -9.31
C PRO A 32 -22.43 -0.35 -8.94
N ASP A 33 -22.51 0.70 -9.76
CA ASP A 33 -21.64 1.90 -9.68
C ASP A 33 -21.61 2.61 -8.31
N GLN A 34 -22.61 2.39 -7.46
CA GLN A 34 -22.70 2.98 -6.11
C GLN A 34 -22.11 2.09 -5.00
N ALA A 35 -21.76 0.83 -5.30
CA ALA A 35 -21.23 -0.15 -4.35
C ALA A 35 -19.73 -0.34 -4.57
N GLU A 36 -18.96 0.74 -4.46
CA GLU A 36 -17.50 0.66 -4.50
C GLU A 36 -16.99 0.26 -3.10
N ILE A 37 -16.13 -0.76 -3.03
CA ILE A 37 -15.46 -1.10 -1.76
C ILE A 37 -14.39 -0.03 -1.54
N PRO A 38 -14.49 0.82 -0.50
CA PRO A 38 -13.47 1.83 -0.26
C PRO A 38 -12.12 1.14 -0.06
N THR A 39 -11.15 1.49 -0.90
CA THR A 39 -9.81 0.92 -0.78
C THR A 39 -9.18 1.43 0.51
N ILE A 40 -9.04 0.52 1.47
CA ILE A 40 -8.37 0.72 2.77
C ILE A 40 -6.91 0.26 2.73
N THR A 41 -6.40 -0.08 1.55
CA THR A 41 -5.01 -0.48 1.32
C THR A 41 -4.28 0.51 0.43
N GLY A 42 -2.97 0.58 0.59
CA GLY A 42 -2.11 1.41 -0.25
C GLY A 42 -0.64 1.07 -0.10
N ARG A 43 0.19 1.87 -0.75
CA ARG A 43 1.65 1.79 -0.73
C ARG A 43 2.22 3.04 -0.10
N VAL A 44 3.15 2.88 0.84
CA VAL A 44 3.92 3.99 1.40
C VAL A 44 4.82 4.54 0.30
N VAL A 45 4.67 5.83 0.03
CA VAL A 45 5.55 6.58 -0.89
C VAL A 45 6.65 7.23 -0.09
N GLU A 46 6.29 7.89 1.02
CA GLU A 46 7.24 8.59 1.89
C GLU A 46 6.87 8.46 3.36
N VAL A 47 7.91 8.47 4.19
CA VAL A 47 7.82 8.42 5.65
C VAL A 47 8.46 9.69 6.18
N SER A 48 7.82 10.32 7.16
CA SER A 48 8.36 11.51 7.80
C SER A 48 9.61 11.17 8.62
N LEU A 49 10.52 12.13 8.75
CA LEU A 49 11.76 11.96 9.52
C LEU A 49 11.51 11.59 11.00
N GLN A 50 10.38 12.04 11.56
CA GLN A 50 10.03 11.73 12.95
C GLN A 50 9.69 10.23 13.12
N ILE A 51 8.93 9.66 12.19
CA ILE A 51 8.58 8.24 12.20
C ILE A 51 9.79 7.38 11.86
N GLU A 52 10.61 7.78 10.88
CA GLU A 52 11.81 7.03 10.48
C GLU A 52 12.80 6.81 11.64
N ARG A 53 12.80 7.71 12.62
CA ARG A 53 13.65 7.63 13.82
C ARG A 53 13.01 6.89 14.99
N ASP A 54 11.73 6.56 14.89
CA ASP A 54 10.95 5.93 15.94
C ASP A 54 10.83 4.42 15.68
N ALA A 55 11.51 3.63 16.51
CA ALA A 55 11.53 2.18 16.37
C ALA A 55 10.16 1.51 16.63
N ASP A 56 9.22 2.22 17.26
CA ASP A 56 7.86 1.71 17.49
C ASP A 56 7.03 1.67 16.19
N PHE A 57 7.47 2.39 15.15
CA PHE A 57 6.83 2.42 13.84
C PHE A 57 7.78 1.88 12.75
N PRO A 58 7.96 0.55 12.64
CA PRO A 58 8.84 -0.06 11.64
C PRO A 58 8.18 -0.08 10.24
N ILE A 59 7.81 1.10 9.75
CA ILE A 59 7.19 1.33 8.44
C ILE A 59 8.24 1.88 7.48
N GLU A 60 8.31 1.32 6.29
CA GLU A 60 9.29 1.69 5.28
C GLU A 60 8.62 2.12 3.97
N LYS A 61 9.38 2.83 3.13
CA LYS A 61 8.93 3.11 1.76
C LYS A 61 8.62 1.80 1.04
N TYR A 62 7.60 1.84 0.19
CA TYR A 62 7.08 0.71 -0.57
C TYR A 62 6.35 -0.37 0.23
N ASP A 63 6.27 -0.24 1.56
CA ASP A 63 5.42 -1.12 2.36
C ASP A 63 3.99 -1.05 1.86
N LYS A 64 3.37 -2.23 1.73
CA LYS A 64 1.94 -2.31 1.51
C LYS A 64 1.27 -2.24 2.87
N VAL A 65 0.30 -1.35 3.02
CA VAL A 65 -0.32 -1.08 4.31
C VAL A 65 -1.84 -1.18 4.24
N LEU A 66 -2.43 -1.48 5.40
CA LEU A 66 -3.85 -1.34 5.70
C LEU A 66 -4.00 -0.11 6.60
N PHE A 67 -4.90 0.81 6.26
CA PHE A 67 -5.08 2.04 7.04
C PHE A 67 -6.54 2.53 7.03
N HIS A 68 -6.90 3.33 8.03
CA HIS A 68 -8.22 3.92 8.15
C HIS A 68 -8.27 5.28 7.40
N PRO A 69 -9.15 5.49 6.41
CA PRO A 69 -9.09 6.67 5.54
C PRO A 69 -9.68 7.96 6.16
N ARG A 70 -10.21 7.92 7.39
CA ARG A 70 -11.01 9.01 7.99
C ARG A 70 -10.27 10.34 8.09
N ASN A 71 -9.00 10.34 8.47
CA ASN A 71 -8.21 11.57 8.63
C ASN A 71 -7.16 11.73 7.51
N SER A 72 -7.31 10.98 6.41
CA SER A 72 -6.40 11.09 5.27
C SER A 72 -6.67 12.37 4.47
N ILE A 73 -5.62 13.12 4.19
CA ILE A 73 -5.71 14.39 3.44
C ILE A 73 -5.22 14.15 2.02
N PRO A 74 -6.03 14.36 0.97
CA PRO A 74 -5.58 14.24 -0.40
C PRO A 74 -4.55 15.33 -0.72
N VAL A 75 -3.46 14.96 -1.39
CA VAL A 75 -2.39 15.89 -1.78
C VAL A 75 -2.83 16.79 -2.93
N ASP A 76 -3.64 16.26 -3.85
CA ASP A 76 -4.35 17.00 -4.88
C ASP A 76 -5.79 16.49 -4.94
N PHE A 77 -6.71 17.37 -5.30
CA PHE A 77 -8.11 17.04 -5.52
C PHE A 77 -8.39 16.57 -6.96
N GLU A 78 -7.39 16.53 -7.84
CA GLU A 78 -7.50 15.87 -9.14
C GLU A 78 -7.98 14.41 -8.98
N GLN A 79 -8.96 14.00 -9.80
CA GLN A 79 -9.67 12.73 -9.67
C GLN A 79 -8.74 11.49 -9.77
N ASP A 80 -7.64 11.62 -10.50
CA ASP A 80 -6.68 10.54 -10.71
C ASP A 80 -5.56 10.53 -9.65
N ASN A 81 -5.47 11.55 -8.79
CA ASN A 81 -4.44 11.59 -7.76
C ASN A 81 -4.83 10.70 -6.57
N LEU A 82 -4.08 9.62 -6.39
CA LEU A 82 -4.25 8.66 -5.31
C LEU A 82 -3.31 8.90 -4.13
N LEU A 83 -2.65 10.07 -4.05
CA LEU A 83 -1.74 10.43 -2.96
C LEU A 83 -2.47 11.06 -1.77
N TYR A 84 -2.23 10.49 -0.60
CA TYR A 84 -2.83 10.93 0.67
C TYR A 84 -1.77 11.05 1.75
N VAL A 85 -1.81 12.14 2.49
CA VAL A 85 -1.09 12.27 3.76
C VAL A 85 -1.95 11.65 4.86
N VAL A 86 -1.41 10.67 5.58
CA VAL A 86 -2.12 9.85 6.56
C VAL A 86 -1.39 9.91 7.90
N PRO A 87 -2.08 10.18 9.03
CA PRO A 87 -1.51 10.01 10.36
C PRO A 87 -1.04 8.57 10.59
N ILE A 88 0.11 8.37 11.22
CA ILE A 88 0.63 7.01 11.45
C ILE A 88 -0.28 6.17 12.36
N GLU A 89 -1.01 6.81 13.27
CA GLU A 89 -2.01 6.15 14.14
C GLU A 89 -3.17 5.53 13.36
N ASP A 90 -3.46 6.02 12.16
CA ASP A 90 -4.49 5.46 11.28
C ASP A 90 -3.93 4.31 10.42
N VAL A 91 -2.61 4.07 10.41
CA VAL A 91 -2.00 2.90 9.75
C VAL A 91 -2.10 1.70 10.68
N VAL A 92 -2.92 0.73 10.30
CA VAL A 92 -3.31 -0.40 11.15
C VAL A 92 -2.34 -1.57 11.04
N ALA A 93 -1.81 -1.83 9.85
CA ALA A 93 -0.90 -2.95 9.62
C ALA A 93 -0.04 -2.78 8.36
N VAL A 94 1.12 -3.43 8.36
CA VAL A 94 1.97 -3.64 7.17
C VAL A 94 1.84 -5.09 6.70
N PHE A 95 1.60 -5.30 5.40
CA PHE A 95 1.63 -6.62 4.80
C PHE A 95 3.08 -7.07 4.59
N ARG A 96 3.52 -8.08 5.34
CA ARG A 96 4.83 -8.73 5.16
C ARG A 96 4.67 -9.99 4.33
N ARG A 97 5.60 -10.24 3.40
CA ARG A 97 5.67 -11.51 2.68
C ARG A 97 6.40 -12.52 3.54
N ASP A 98 5.82 -13.69 3.70
CA ASP A 98 6.47 -14.82 4.36
C ASP A 98 7.26 -15.61 3.29
N GLU A 99 8.59 -15.60 3.37
CA GLU A 99 9.46 -16.30 2.42
C GLU A 99 9.27 -17.84 2.48
N SER A 100 8.60 -18.35 3.52
CA SER A 100 8.44 -19.79 3.78
C SER A 100 7.38 -20.50 2.91
N SER A 101 6.55 -19.77 2.16
CA SER A 101 5.40 -20.35 1.43
C SER A 101 5.60 -20.56 -0.07
N THR A 102 6.82 -20.49 -0.61
CA THR A 102 7.04 -20.84 -2.02
C THR A 102 6.90 -22.36 -2.18
N PRO A 103 5.91 -22.86 -2.95
CA PRO A 103 5.86 -24.29 -3.27
C PRO A 103 7.10 -24.59 -4.11
N GLN A 104 8.08 -25.29 -3.53
CA GLN A 104 9.18 -25.84 -4.32
C GLN A 104 8.58 -26.70 -5.42
N ARG A 105 8.67 -26.22 -6.66
CA ARG A 105 8.38 -26.99 -7.86
C ARG A 105 9.29 -28.22 -7.80
N ARG A 106 8.75 -29.38 -7.40
CA ARG A 106 9.50 -30.65 -7.44
C ARG A 106 9.97 -30.83 -8.88
N SER A 107 11.25 -30.61 -9.14
CA SER A 107 11.89 -31.07 -10.36
C SER A 107 11.80 -32.60 -10.34
N LYS A 108 10.88 -33.14 -11.13
CA LYS A 108 11.01 -34.52 -11.59
C LYS A 108 12.23 -34.54 -12.50
N THR A 109 13.38 -34.91 -11.94
CA THR A 109 14.47 -35.44 -12.73
C THR A 109 14.08 -36.90 -12.95
N ASP A 110 13.58 -37.22 -14.13
CA ASP A 110 13.47 -38.61 -14.57
C ASP A 110 14.91 -39.16 -14.67
N PRO A 111 15.24 -40.29 -14.03
CA PRO A 111 16.38 -41.07 -14.45
C PRO A 111 15.91 -41.96 -15.61
N GLU A 112 16.15 -41.50 -16.84
CA GLU A 112 16.55 -42.42 -17.90
C GLU A 112 17.99 -42.82 -17.58
N GLU A 113 18.26 -44.11 -17.37
CA GLU A 113 19.49 -44.78 -17.77
C GLU A 113 19.39 -46.31 -17.54
N GLU A 114 19.45 -47.02 -18.68
CA GLU A 114 19.82 -48.41 -19.01
C GLU A 114 19.41 -49.62 -18.14
#